data_AF-A0A671LHC7-F1
#
_entry.id   AF-A0A671LHC7-F1
#
_cell.length_a   1.000
_cell.length_b   1.000
_cell.length_c   1.000
_cell.angle_alpha   90.00
_cell.angle_beta   90.00
_cell.angle_gamma   90.00
#
_symmetry.space_group_name_H-M   'P 1'
#
loop_
_entity.id
_entity.type
_entity.pdbx_description
1 polymer ?
#
loop_
_entity_poly.entity_id
_entity_poly.type
_entity_poly.pdbx_seq_one_letter_code
_entity_poly.pdbx_strand_id
1 'polypeptide(L)'
;FDYDQLKNGVFYITPNVDRLAADGVKLSQHLAAAPLCTPSRTAFMTGRYALRAGETSSIQVILFLAGSGGLPPNETTFAKLLQKQGYTTGIVGKWHLGVNCESRNDHCHHPNNHGFDFFYGLPFTNFNDCKPGAGKGVLVDVQETLWQMSALLALASLTLLAVRASALLRVSWSLAAFLAVLSLLGFTAWFVPFELLRTWNCIIMRNGEVVEQPVKLETLVLQITKHKHKFNRNGPFLLFLSLAHVHTPLFVSEGFTGKSKHGLYGDNVEEVDWMVGRMMETIERLGLSEKTLMYFTSDHGGHIEEGPKGGWNGIYRGGKAMGGWEGGIRVPGIFRWPGRLNPGREVAEPTSLMDVFPTVVKLAGGTLPEDRILDGRDLMPLLEGRTNRSQHEFMFHYCGMYLNAVRWHPPDSDSIFKVHFFTPNFSPAGAVGCYDTSICMCHGEFVTYHSPPLVFELSGDPSESRPLSPDTEPRLAEVLERVERAVTEHRRTLTPVERQLTWAKVLWKPWLQPCCGTFPFCSCEESNHTSAGAE
;
A
#
# COMPACT_ATOMS: atom_id res chain seq x y z
N PHE A 1 -3.93 11.82 24.62
CA PHE A 1 -4.73 11.19 23.57
C PHE A 1 -5.22 9.89 24.13
N ASP A 2 -6.49 9.82 24.50
CA ASP A 2 -7.08 8.65 25.14
C ASP A 2 -7.73 7.79 24.04
N TYR A 3 -7.24 6.56 23.86
CA TYR A 3 -7.80 5.61 22.90
C TYR A 3 -9.26 5.25 23.26
N ASP A 4 -9.67 5.43 24.52
CA ASP A 4 -11.07 5.22 24.92
C ASP A 4 -11.99 6.35 24.45
N GLN A 5 -11.48 7.54 24.11
CA GLN A 5 -12.27 8.56 23.42
C GLN A 5 -12.59 8.17 21.97
N LEU A 6 -11.82 7.28 21.32
CA LEU A 6 -12.08 6.81 19.95
C LEU A 6 -13.24 5.82 19.84
N LYS A 7 -13.74 5.26 20.95
CA LYS A 7 -14.80 4.24 20.93
C LYS A 7 -16.22 4.83 20.78
N ASN A 8 -16.40 6.14 21.02
CA ASN A 8 -17.73 6.72 21.30
C ASN A 8 -18.17 7.91 20.41
N GLY A 9 -17.59 8.14 19.22
CA GLY A 9 -17.95 9.30 18.40
C GLY A 9 -17.66 9.22 16.89
N VAL A 10 -18.28 10.11 16.11
CA VAL A 10 -17.90 10.39 14.72
C VAL A 10 -16.77 11.42 14.74
N PHE A 11 -15.54 11.02 14.39
CA PHE A 11 -14.33 11.85 14.56
C PHE A 11 -13.91 12.61 13.30
N TYR A 12 -14.39 12.18 12.13
CA TYR A 12 -14.26 12.87 10.85
C TYR A 12 -15.54 12.60 10.05
N ILE A 13 -15.91 13.49 9.14
CA ILE A 13 -17.19 13.44 8.42
C ILE A 13 -16.90 13.19 6.94
N THR A 14 -17.47 12.13 6.37
CA THR A 14 -17.28 11.74 4.97
C THR A 14 -18.58 11.77 4.16
N PRO A 15 -19.26 12.93 4.06
CA PRO A 15 -20.59 12.99 3.45
C PRO A 15 -20.61 12.60 1.96
N ASN A 16 -19.50 12.81 1.22
CA ASN A 16 -19.44 12.44 -0.19
C ASN A 16 -19.20 10.94 -0.38
N VAL A 17 -18.37 10.31 0.45
CA VAL A 17 -18.19 8.86 0.46
C VAL A 17 -19.47 8.17 0.95
N ASP A 18 -20.16 8.76 1.95
CA ASP A 18 -21.45 8.26 2.43
C ASP A 18 -22.51 8.34 1.32
N ARG A 19 -22.54 9.46 0.56
CA ARG A 19 -23.37 9.58 -0.65
C ARG A 19 -22.99 8.56 -1.72
N LEU A 20 -21.69 8.32 -1.94
CA LEU A 20 -21.22 7.32 -2.90
C LEU A 20 -21.75 5.92 -2.53
N ALA A 21 -21.76 5.58 -1.24
CA ALA A 21 -22.32 4.32 -0.73
C ALA A 21 -23.86 4.27 -0.83
N ALA A 22 -24.55 5.35 -0.46
CA ALA A 22 -26.00 5.44 -0.53
C ALA A 22 -26.53 5.32 -1.96
N ASP A 23 -25.80 5.88 -2.93
CA ASP A 23 -26.13 5.81 -4.36
C ASP A 23 -25.67 4.50 -5.03
N GLY A 24 -25.01 3.61 -4.29
CA GLY A 24 -24.31 2.45 -4.85
C GLY A 24 -24.49 1.16 -4.06
N VAL A 25 -23.49 0.29 -4.17
CA VAL A 25 -23.37 -0.98 -3.46
C VAL A 25 -22.20 -0.88 -2.48
N LYS A 26 -22.47 -1.12 -1.21
CA LYS A 26 -21.46 -1.20 -0.14
C LYS A 26 -21.09 -2.66 0.13
N LEU A 27 -19.81 -2.97 0.11
CA LEU A 27 -19.27 -4.28 0.46
C LEU A 27 -18.83 -4.25 1.92
N SER A 28 -19.44 -5.07 2.78
CA SER A 28 -19.08 -5.12 4.20
C SER A 28 -17.95 -6.12 4.49
N GLN A 29 -17.65 -7.02 3.54
CA GLN A 29 -16.52 -7.96 3.58
C GLN A 29 -15.58 -7.80 2.38
N HIS A 30 -15.07 -6.59 2.15
CA HIS A 30 -14.07 -6.35 1.11
C HIS A 30 -12.65 -6.49 1.64
N LEU A 31 -11.83 -7.29 0.96
CA LEU A 31 -10.55 -7.78 1.47
C LEU A 31 -9.39 -7.42 0.53
N ALA A 32 -8.42 -6.69 1.05
CA ALA A 32 -7.11 -6.54 0.46
C ALA A 32 -6.40 -7.90 0.40
N ALA A 33 -5.71 -8.15 -0.71
CA ALA A 33 -5.00 -9.43 -0.90
C ALA A 33 -3.73 -9.54 -0.04
N ALA A 34 -3.24 -8.42 0.48
CA ALA A 34 -2.10 -8.34 1.37
C ALA A 34 -2.23 -7.12 2.31
N PRO A 35 -1.61 -7.16 3.50
CA PRO A 35 -1.74 -6.09 4.50
C PRO A 35 -0.77 -4.92 4.27
N LEU A 36 -0.13 -4.83 3.09
CA LEU A 36 0.92 -3.86 2.77
C LEU A 36 0.81 -3.34 1.34
N CYS A 37 1.30 -2.10 1.13
CA CYS A 37 1.06 -1.34 -0.09
C CYS A 37 1.47 -2.08 -1.36
N THR A 38 2.76 -2.43 -1.51
CA THR A 38 3.29 -3.06 -2.74
C THR A 38 2.55 -4.35 -3.10
N PRO A 39 2.48 -5.39 -2.24
CA PRO A 39 1.82 -6.64 -2.63
C PRO A 39 0.32 -6.48 -2.85
N SER A 40 -0.37 -5.60 -2.10
CA SER A 40 -1.80 -5.37 -2.32
C SER A 40 -2.07 -4.68 -3.66
N ARG A 41 -1.25 -3.69 -4.03
CA ARG A 41 -1.33 -3.00 -5.32
C ARG A 41 -0.98 -3.91 -6.49
N THR A 42 0.01 -4.79 -6.34
CA THR A 42 0.31 -5.85 -7.32
C THR A 42 -0.92 -6.71 -7.55
N ALA A 43 -1.57 -7.15 -6.47
CA ALA A 43 -2.73 -8.02 -6.56
C ALA A 43 -3.95 -7.33 -7.15
N PHE A 44 -4.19 -6.07 -6.79
CA PHE A 44 -5.21 -5.23 -7.38
C PHE A 44 -5.00 -5.07 -8.90
N MET A 45 -3.77 -4.79 -9.32
CA MET A 45 -3.43 -4.58 -10.73
C MET A 45 -3.56 -5.82 -11.60
N THR A 46 -3.28 -7.00 -11.05
CA THR A 46 -3.12 -8.25 -11.80
C THR A 46 -4.23 -9.28 -11.57
N GLY A 47 -5.09 -9.08 -10.56
CA GLY A 47 -6.10 -10.05 -10.16
C GLY A 47 -5.50 -11.34 -9.56
N ARG A 48 -4.25 -11.30 -9.10
CA ARG A 48 -3.46 -12.45 -8.67
C ARG A 48 -2.81 -12.17 -7.32
N TYR A 49 -2.64 -13.18 -6.48
CA TYR A 49 -1.83 -13.01 -5.28
C TYR A 49 -0.42 -12.54 -5.63
N ALA A 50 0.13 -11.59 -4.86
CA ALA A 50 1.46 -11.02 -5.09
C ALA A 50 2.56 -12.09 -5.19
N LEU A 51 2.40 -13.21 -4.48
CA LEU A 51 3.29 -14.36 -4.54
C LEU A 51 3.41 -14.94 -5.96
N ARG A 52 2.33 -14.95 -6.75
CA ARG A 52 2.32 -15.42 -8.15
C ARG A 52 3.06 -14.47 -9.09
N ALA A 53 3.08 -13.18 -8.75
CA ALA A 53 3.78 -12.13 -9.49
C ALA A 53 5.24 -11.91 -9.00
N GLY A 54 5.70 -12.67 -8.01
CA GLY A 54 7.05 -12.55 -7.45
C GLY A 54 7.26 -11.35 -6.53
N GLU A 55 6.22 -10.56 -6.27
CA GLU A 55 6.25 -9.36 -5.42
C GLU A 55 6.14 -9.69 -3.92
N THR A 56 6.93 -10.68 -3.49
CA THR A 56 7.00 -11.13 -2.09
C THR A 56 8.38 -11.65 -1.75
N SER A 57 8.87 -11.37 -0.54
CA SER A 57 9.99 -12.07 0.09
C SER A 57 9.85 -11.96 1.62
N SER A 58 10.96 -12.12 2.37
CA SER A 58 11.02 -11.67 3.77
C SER A 58 10.90 -10.13 3.88
N ILE A 59 11.34 -9.40 2.86
CA ILE A 59 11.06 -7.97 2.67
C ILE A 59 9.70 -7.85 1.98
N GLN A 60 8.83 -7.04 2.55
CA GLN A 60 7.41 -7.02 2.19
C GLN A 60 7.00 -5.82 1.34
N VAL A 61 7.88 -4.82 1.18
CA VAL A 61 7.63 -3.61 0.39
C VAL A 61 8.91 -3.14 -0.31
N ILE A 62 8.75 -2.35 -1.38
CA ILE A 62 9.86 -1.62 -1.99
C ILE A 62 10.37 -0.57 -0.99
N LEU A 63 11.69 -0.45 -0.85
CA LEU A 63 12.30 0.46 0.14
C LEU A 63 12.93 1.71 -0.50
N PHE A 64 13.38 1.60 -1.74
CA PHE A 64 14.02 2.68 -2.48
C PHE A 64 13.43 2.78 -3.89
N LEU A 65 13.23 4.00 -4.37
CA LEU A 65 12.79 4.26 -5.74
C LEU A 65 13.79 3.73 -6.77
N ALA A 66 15.08 3.87 -6.49
CA ALA A 66 16.17 3.35 -7.33
C ALA A 66 16.55 1.90 -6.99
N GLY A 67 15.57 1.08 -6.63
CA GLY A 67 15.69 -0.38 -6.66
C GLY A 67 15.38 -0.91 -8.07
N SER A 68 15.76 -2.16 -8.33
CA SER A 68 15.41 -2.89 -9.56
C SER A 68 14.26 -3.88 -9.37
N GLY A 69 13.57 -3.82 -8.23
CA GLY A 69 12.41 -4.64 -7.94
C GLY A 69 11.13 -3.88 -8.23
N GLY A 70 10.15 -4.56 -8.82
CA GLY A 70 8.85 -4.00 -9.16
C GLY A 70 7.98 -4.99 -9.93
N LEU A 71 6.81 -4.54 -10.38
CA LEU A 71 5.84 -5.38 -11.05
C LEU A 71 6.46 -5.95 -12.34
N PRO A 72 6.65 -7.27 -12.46
CA PRO A 72 7.37 -7.83 -13.60
C PRO A 72 6.72 -7.46 -14.95
N PRO A 73 7.51 -7.14 -15.99
CA PRO A 73 6.97 -6.80 -17.32
C PRO A 73 6.10 -7.88 -17.98
N ASN A 74 6.23 -9.14 -17.54
CA ASN A 74 5.41 -10.26 -18.02
C ASN A 74 4.03 -10.35 -17.31
N GLU A 75 3.80 -9.58 -16.25
CA GLU A 75 2.50 -9.50 -15.61
C GLU A 75 1.57 -8.55 -16.38
N THR A 76 0.34 -9.02 -16.56
CA THR A 76 -0.68 -8.28 -17.31
C THR A 76 -1.57 -7.56 -16.33
N THR A 77 -1.67 -6.23 -16.44
CA THR A 77 -2.57 -5.43 -15.62
C THR A 77 -3.95 -5.29 -16.27
N PHE A 78 -4.98 -4.99 -15.47
CA PHE A 78 -6.28 -4.65 -16.04
C PHE A 78 -6.20 -3.42 -16.95
N ALA A 79 -5.33 -2.44 -16.62
CA ALA A 79 -5.11 -1.26 -17.44
C ALA A 79 -4.58 -1.64 -18.83
N LYS A 80 -3.64 -2.58 -18.93
CA LYS A 80 -3.11 -3.07 -20.21
C LYS A 80 -4.20 -3.73 -21.05
N LEU A 81 -5.11 -4.47 -20.44
CA LEU A 81 -6.22 -5.11 -21.14
C LEU A 81 -7.27 -4.09 -21.60
N LEU A 82 -7.60 -3.11 -20.76
CA LEU A 82 -8.51 -2.02 -21.12
C LEU A 82 -7.93 -1.14 -22.25
N GLN A 83 -6.64 -0.82 -22.19
CA GLN A 83 -5.93 -0.11 -23.25
C GLN A 83 -6.06 -0.85 -24.61
N LYS A 84 -5.93 -2.18 -24.62
CA LYS A 84 -6.15 -3.00 -25.82
C LYS A 84 -7.60 -2.96 -26.33
N GLN A 85 -8.57 -2.73 -25.46
CA GLN A 85 -9.99 -2.53 -25.82
C GLN A 85 -10.30 -1.07 -26.25
N GLY A 86 -9.28 -0.23 -26.41
CA GLY A 86 -9.45 1.15 -26.87
C GLY A 86 -9.81 2.15 -25.76
N TYR A 87 -9.67 1.78 -24.49
CA TYR A 87 -9.81 2.73 -23.39
C TYR A 87 -8.61 3.66 -23.35
N THR A 88 -8.85 4.95 -23.14
CA THR A 88 -7.80 5.86 -22.68
C THR A 88 -7.54 5.61 -21.21
N THR A 89 -6.32 5.22 -20.85
CA THR A 89 -5.99 4.80 -19.49
C THR A 89 -5.06 5.81 -18.81
N GLY A 90 -5.30 6.10 -17.54
CA GLY A 90 -4.33 6.86 -16.78
C GLY A 90 -4.45 6.74 -15.29
N ILE A 91 -3.33 6.95 -14.64
CA ILE A 91 -3.15 6.88 -13.21
C ILE A 91 -2.67 8.23 -12.69
N VAL A 92 -3.30 8.68 -11.60
CA VAL A 92 -2.89 9.89 -10.90
C VAL A 92 -2.62 9.56 -9.43
N GLY A 93 -1.43 9.89 -8.94
CA GLY A 93 -0.98 9.66 -7.57
C GLY A 93 0.04 8.52 -7.43
N LYS A 94 -0.10 7.68 -6.41
CA LYS A 94 0.85 6.66 -5.98
C LYS A 94 0.85 5.42 -6.89
N TRP A 95 2.04 5.00 -7.32
CA TRP A 95 2.27 3.73 -8.01
C TRP A 95 2.74 2.63 -7.04
N HIS A 96 3.99 2.75 -6.57
CA HIS A 96 4.63 1.87 -5.59
C HIS A 96 4.87 0.41 -6.05
N LEU A 97 5.05 0.20 -7.36
CA LEU A 97 5.38 -1.10 -7.97
C LEU A 97 6.67 -1.06 -8.80
N GLY A 98 7.64 -0.24 -8.39
CA GLY A 98 8.94 -0.09 -9.04
C GLY A 98 8.94 0.88 -10.23
N VAL A 99 10.13 1.18 -10.76
CA VAL A 99 10.30 2.05 -11.93
C VAL A 99 11.23 1.44 -12.97
N ASN A 100 12.49 1.18 -12.59
CA ASN A 100 13.55 0.78 -13.52
C ASN A 100 14.10 -0.61 -13.18
N CYS A 101 14.74 -1.29 -14.15
CA CYS A 101 15.34 -2.62 -13.96
C CYS A 101 16.86 -2.57 -14.03
N GLU A 102 17.40 -2.11 -15.16
CA GLU A 102 18.80 -2.19 -15.54
C GLU A 102 19.41 -0.79 -15.71
N SER A 103 18.63 0.17 -16.21
CA SER A 103 19.04 1.55 -16.44
C SER A 103 17.99 2.55 -15.96
N ARG A 104 18.43 3.77 -15.61
CA ARG A 104 17.53 4.82 -15.10
C ARG A 104 16.39 5.27 -16.04
N ASN A 105 16.40 4.84 -17.30
CA ASN A 105 15.45 5.27 -18.34
C ASN A 105 14.70 4.10 -18.99
N ASP A 106 14.93 2.85 -18.56
CA ASP A 106 14.23 1.70 -19.15
C ASP A 106 12.76 1.64 -18.75
N HIS A 107 12.42 2.21 -17.59
CA HIS A 107 11.06 2.31 -17.08
C HIS A 107 10.34 0.96 -17.04
N CYS A 108 11.05 -0.17 -16.91
CA CYS A 108 10.47 -1.51 -17.09
C CYS A 108 9.25 -1.79 -16.19
N HIS A 109 9.19 -1.17 -15.01
CA HIS A 109 8.13 -1.33 -14.00
C HIS A 109 7.20 -0.09 -13.94
N HIS A 110 7.46 0.92 -14.77
CA HIS A 110 6.74 2.18 -14.77
C HIS A 110 5.28 2.01 -15.24
N PRO A 111 4.30 2.76 -14.70
CA PRO A 111 2.89 2.64 -15.08
C PRO A 111 2.63 2.66 -16.60
N ASN A 112 3.38 3.49 -17.35
CA ASN A 112 3.21 3.57 -18.80
C ASN A 112 3.55 2.25 -19.53
N ASN A 113 4.47 1.46 -19.01
CA ASN A 113 4.79 0.14 -19.55
C ASN A 113 3.78 -0.94 -19.10
N HIS A 114 2.99 -0.64 -18.07
CA HIS A 114 1.90 -1.48 -17.56
C HIS A 114 0.51 -1.00 -17.98
N GLY A 115 0.40 -0.36 -19.14
CA GLY A 115 -0.89 -0.13 -19.81
C GLY A 115 -1.61 1.16 -19.44
N PHE A 116 -0.93 2.11 -18.80
CA PHE A 116 -1.44 3.47 -18.60
C PHE A 116 -0.90 4.42 -19.69
N ASP A 117 -1.76 5.05 -20.48
CA ASP A 117 -1.34 6.07 -21.46
C ASP A 117 -0.76 7.31 -20.76
N PHE A 118 -1.29 7.63 -19.58
CA PHE A 118 -0.89 8.80 -18.79
C PHE A 118 -0.57 8.44 -17.34
N PHE A 119 0.52 9.00 -16.83
CA PHE A 119 0.86 8.97 -15.41
C PHE A 119 1.22 10.37 -14.89
N TYR A 120 0.67 10.71 -13.73
CA TYR A 120 1.11 11.87 -12.95
C TYR A 120 1.09 11.55 -11.46
N GLY A 121 2.22 11.53 -10.78
CA GLY A 121 2.25 11.36 -9.34
C GLY A 121 3.53 10.74 -8.80
N LEU A 122 3.40 10.02 -7.68
CA LEU A 122 4.54 9.43 -6.98
C LEU A 122 4.81 8.03 -7.56
N PRO A 123 5.97 7.79 -8.21
CA PRO A 123 6.33 6.45 -8.64
C PRO A 123 6.55 5.49 -7.44
N PHE A 124 6.96 6.04 -6.29
CA PHE A 124 7.15 5.32 -5.03
C PHE A 124 5.94 5.49 -4.09
N THR A 125 6.18 5.74 -2.80
CA THR A 125 5.17 6.04 -1.79
C THR A 125 5.51 7.34 -1.07
N ASN A 126 4.51 7.97 -0.46
CA ASN A 126 4.76 8.94 0.60
C ASN A 126 5.30 8.21 1.84
N PHE A 127 6.32 8.75 2.49
CA PHE A 127 6.92 8.20 3.71
C PHE A 127 7.63 9.32 4.50
N ASN A 128 7.94 9.08 5.79
CA ASN A 128 8.26 10.14 6.76
C ASN A 128 9.37 11.10 6.29
N ASP A 129 10.42 10.60 5.64
CA ASP A 129 11.53 11.42 5.14
C ASP A 129 11.11 12.42 4.04
N CYS A 130 9.95 12.26 3.41
CA CYS A 130 9.45 13.23 2.43
C CYS A 130 9.08 14.57 3.05
N LYS A 131 8.77 14.61 4.35
CA LYS A 131 8.41 15.83 5.08
C LYS A 131 9.44 16.12 6.18
N PRO A 132 10.15 17.27 6.12
CA PRO A 132 11.07 17.67 7.18
C PRO A 132 10.38 17.67 8.55
N GLY A 133 11.03 17.06 9.54
CA GLY A 133 10.52 16.96 10.92
C GLY A 133 9.48 15.86 11.15
N ALA A 134 9.11 15.07 10.14
CA ALA A 134 8.14 13.97 10.32
C ALA A 134 8.76 12.63 10.76
N GLY A 135 10.09 12.58 10.92
CA GLY A 135 10.84 11.38 11.31
C GLY A 135 11.48 10.66 10.12
N LYS A 136 12.07 9.50 10.40
CA LYS A 136 12.76 8.63 9.43
C LYS A 136 11.89 7.39 9.17
N GLY A 137 11.89 6.87 7.94
CA GLY A 137 11.00 5.80 7.52
C GLY A 137 11.68 4.62 6.81
N VAL A 138 12.92 4.74 6.34
CA VAL A 138 13.61 3.68 5.60
C VAL A 138 14.85 3.21 6.35
N LEU A 139 14.86 1.93 6.75
CA LEU A 139 15.99 1.27 7.42
C LEU A 139 16.52 2.04 8.64
N VAL A 140 15.61 2.52 9.51
CA VAL A 140 15.93 3.39 10.65
C VAL A 140 17.02 2.81 11.56
N ASP A 141 16.93 1.53 11.94
CA ASP A 141 17.93 0.89 12.81
C ASP A 141 19.32 0.85 12.17
N VAL A 142 19.39 0.57 10.86
CA VAL A 142 20.64 0.56 10.08
C VAL A 142 21.21 1.96 10.02
N GLN A 143 20.35 2.93 9.75
CA GLN A 143 20.68 4.34 9.69
C GLN A 143 21.27 4.82 11.04
N GLU A 144 20.65 4.50 12.17
CA GLU A 144 21.14 4.86 13.51
C GLU A 144 22.46 4.16 13.83
N THR A 145 22.58 2.87 13.53
CA THR A 145 23.82 2.11 13.75
C THR A 145 24.98 2.72 12.97
N LEU A 146 24.78 3.02 11.67
CA LEU A 146 25.82 3.64 10.85
C LEU A 146 26.21 5.03 11.34
N TRP A 147 25.23 5.82 11.79
CA TRP A 147 25.49 7.13 12.39
C TRP A 147 26.34 7.00 13.66
N GLN A 148 25.97 6.11 14.59
CA GLN A 148 26.71 5.87 15.83
C GLN A 148 28.15 5.42 15.54
N MET A 149 28.32 4.46 14.62
CA MET A 149 29.65 3.99 14.21
C MET A 149 30.47 5.12 13.59
N SER A 150 29.87 5.97 12.74
CA SER A 150 30.55 7.13 12.15
C SER A 150 30.98 8.15 13.21
N ALA A 151 30.15 8.41 14.23
CA ALA A 151 30.43 9.32 15.32
C ALA A 151 31.57 8.79 16.22
N LEU A 152 31.58 7.48 16.52
CA LEU A 152 32.67 6.84 17.28
C LEU A 152 34.00 6.89 16.52
N LEU A 153 33.99 6.66 15.20
CA LEU A 153 35.19 6.77 14.36
C LEU A 153 35.71 8.21 14.30
N ALA A 154 34.82 9.20 14.20
CA ALA A 154 35.20 10.61 14.23
C ALA A 154 35.79 11.00 15.59
N LEU A 155 35.15 10.60 16.69
CA LEU A 155 35.64 10.84 18.04
C LEU A 155 37.01 10.19 18.28
N ALA A 156 37.19 8.94 17.84
CA ALA A 156 38.47 8.25 17.93
C ALA A 156 39.56 8.97 17.12
N SER A 157 39.23 9.44 15.91
CA SER A 157 40.15 10.22 15.07
C SER A 157 40.56 11.54 15.72
N LEU A 158 39.58 12.30 16.24
CA LEU A 158 39.83 13.57 16.93
C LEU A 158 40.62 13.38 18.22
N THR A 159 40.31 12.35 19.00
CA THR A 159 41.02 12.02 20.24
C THR A 159 42.47 11.65 19.94
N LEU A 160 42.71 10.85 18.89
CA LEU A 160 44.06 10.47 18.48
C LEU A 160 44.89 11.69 18.02
N LEU A 161 44.27 12.63 17.30
CA LEU A 161 44.89 13.90 16.91
C LEU A 161 45.21 14.77 18.13
N ALA A 162 44.31 14.85 19.11
CA ALA A 162 44.52 15.60 20.35
C ALA A 162 45.65 15.01 21.21
N VAL A 163 45.70 13.68 21.36
CA VAL A 163 46.78 12.96 22.08
C VAL A 163 48.14 13.18 21.42
N ARG A 164 48.16 13.21 20.08
CA ARG A 164 49.38 13.53 19.32
C ARG A 164 49.80 14.98 19.54
N ALA A 165 48.87 15.93 19.52
CA ALA A 165 49.13 17.35 19.69
C ALA A 165 49.62 17.70 21.11
N SER A 166 49.12 16.99 22.13
CA SER A 166 49.55 17.15 23.52
C SER A 166 50.87 16.44 23.85
N ALA A 167 51.50 15.78 22.86
CA ALA A 167 52.73 15.01 23.01
C ALA A 167 52.67 13.90 24.08
N LEU A 168 51.46 13.49 24.51
CA LEU A 168 51.26 12.45 25.53
C LEU A 168 51.67 11.06 25.01
N LEU A 169 51.43 10.77 23.73
CA LEU A 169 51.81 9.51 23.06
C LEU A 169 52.31 9.77 21.63
N ARG A 170 53.30 8.98 21.18
CA ARG A 170 53.80 9.03 19.80
C ARG A 170 52.87 8.26 18.87
N VAL A 171 52.13 8.98 18.03
CA VAL A 171 50.99 8.42 17.29
C VAL A 171 51.21 7.94 15.85
N SER A 172 52.31 8.12 15.12
CA SER A 172 52.38 7.84 13.65
C SER A 172 51.32 8.55 12.76
N TRP A 173 51.77 9.19 11.67
CA TRP A 173 50.84 9.87 10.75
C TRP A 173 50.02 8.91 9.90
N SER A 174 50.52 7.70 9.65
CA SER A 174 49.81 6.67 8.88
C SER A 174 48.55 6.18 9.60
N LEU A 175 48.61 5.95 10.91
CA LEU A 175 47.43 5.58 11.70
C LEU A 175 46.39 6.70 11.74
N ALA A 176 46.83 7.95 11.91
CA ALA A 176 45.92 9.10 11.90
C ALA A 176 45.24 9.28 10.53
N ALA A 177 45.98 9.13 9.44
CA ALA A 177 45.43 9.17 8.08
C ALA A 177 44.46 8.02 7.83
N PHE A 178 44.80 6.80 8.27
CA PHE A 178 43.92 5.63 8.14
C PHE A 178 42.58 5.85 8.86
N LEU A 179 42.60 6.31 10.12
CA LEU A 179 41.37 6.60 10.87
C LEU A 179 40.57 7.75 10.27
N ALA A 180 41.23 8.80 9.76
CA ALA A 180 40.55 9.89 9.06
C ALA A 180 39.83 9.40 7.79
N VAL A 181 40.48 8.53 6.99
CA VAL A 181 39.84 7.90 5.82
C VAL A 181 38.68 7.01 6.25
N LEU A 182 38.84 6.20 7.30
CA LEU A 182 37.77 5.34 7.81
C LEU A 182 36.58 6.15 8.34
N SER A 183 36.84 7.27 9.03
CA SER A 183 35.83 8.21 9.49
C SER A 183 35.09 8.87 8.32
N LEU A 184 35.83 9.27 7.26
CA LEU A 184 35.22 9.80 6.04
C LEU A 184 34.35 8.73 5.35
N LEU A 185 34.83 7.50 5.21
CA LEU A 185 34.06 6.40 4.64
C LEU A 185 32.79 6.12 5.46
N GLY A 186 32.90 6.04 6.79
CA GLY A 186 31.76 5.88 7.69
C GLY A 186 30.76 7.02 7.57
N PHE A 187 31.22 8.27 7.52
CA PHE A 187 30.36 9.43 7.29
C PHE A 187 29.65 9.35 5.94
N THR A 188 30.35 9.02 4.86
CA THR A 188 29.74 8.92 3.52
C THR A 188 28.73 7.77 3.42
N ALA A 189 29.02 6.62 4.05
CA ALA A 189 28.15 5.45 4.05
C ALA A 189 26.83 5.69 4.78
N TRP A 190 26.82 6.58 5.78
CA TRP A 190 25.60 7.03 6.46
C TRP A 190 24.96 8.22 5.71
N PHE A 191 25.73 9.26 5.40
CA PHE A 191 25.18 10.53 4.94
C PHE A 191 24.55 10.41 3.56
N VAL A 192 25.25 9.79 2.61
CA VAL A 192 24.83 9.75 1.20
C VAL A 192 23.50 9.01 1.01
N PRO A 193 23.32 7.75 1.49
CA PRO A 193 22.07 7.02 1.26
C PRO A 193 20.90 7.50 2.12
N PHE A 194 21.15 8.15 3.27
CA PHE A 194 20.09 8.50 4.24
C PHE A 194 19.71 9.97 4.25
N GLU A 195 20.66 10.92 4.19
CA GLU A 195 20.35 12.35 4.18
C GLU A 195 19.82 12.83 2.82
N LEU A 196 20.10 12.10 1.74
CA LEU A 196 19.58 12.39 0.39
C LEU A 196 18.28 11.62 0.07
N LEU A 197 17.72 10.87 1.02
CA LEU A 197 16.49 10.09 0.82
C LEU A 197 15.35 10.93 0.27
N ARG A 198 15.13 12.11 0.86
CA ARG A 198 14.08 13.04 0.44
C ARG A 198 14.27 13.46 -1.02
N THR A 199 15.48 13.86 -1.39
CA THR A 199 15.80 14.29 -2.75
C THR A 199 15.61 13.14 -3.74
N TRP A 200 15.97 11.91 -3.38
CA TRP A 200 16.00 10.80 -4.31
C TRP A 200 14.70 10.00 -4.42
N ASN A 201 13.92 9.88 -3.36
CA ASN A 201 12.75 9.01 -3.34
C ASN A 201 11.42 9.78 -3.36
N CYS A 202 11.42 11.04 -2.94
CA CYS A 202 10.22 11.86 -2.85
C CYS A 202 10.13 12.77 -4.08
N ILE A 203 9.73 12.19 -5.21
CA ILE A 203 9.63 12.88 -6.50
C ILE A 203 8.23 12.77 -7.10
N ILE A 204 7.90 13.68 -8.00
CA ILE A 204 6.76 13.55 -8.92
C ILE A 204 7.27 13.26 -10.31
N MET A 205 6.64 12.28 -10.96
CA MET A 205 6.86 11.98 -12.36
C MET A 205 5.60 12.30 -13.17
N ARG A 206 5.82 12.81 -14.38
CA ARG A 206 4.82 12.95 -15.44
C ARG A 206 5.27 12.05 -16.58
N ASN A 207 4.56 10.94 -16.75
CA ASN A 207 5.04 9.82 -17.56
C ASN A 207 6.48 9.45 -17.16
N GLY A 208 7.39 9.25 -18.11
CA GLY A 208 8.79 8.90 -17.84
C GLY A 208 9.69 10.04 -17.34
N GLU A 209 9.17 11.26 -17.16
CA GLU A 209 9.98 12.42 -16.77
C GLU A 209 9.75 12.80 -15.30
N VAL A 210 10.83 13.07 -14.58
CA VAL A 210 10.77 13.66 -13.24
C VAL A 210 10.47 15.16 -13.37
N VAL A 211 9.37 15.63 -12.79
CA VAL A 211 8.91 17.03 -12.91
C VAL A 211 9.01 17.83 -11.62
N GLU A 212 9.04 17.16 -10.45
CA GLU A 212 9.21 17.81 -9.15
C GLU A 212 10.14 16.99 -8.26
N GLN A 213 11.20 17.61 -7.75
CA GLN A 213 12.22 16.94 -6.94
C GLN A 213 12.93 17.96 -6.02
N PRO A 214 12.71 17.92 -4.69
CA PRO A 214 11.81 17.03 -3.96
C PRO A 214 10.34 17.46 -4.04
N VAL A 215 9.42 16.55 -3.72
CA VAL A 215 7.97 16.80 -3.69
C VAL A 215 7.57 17.86 -2.64
N LYS A 216 6.62 18.72 -3.00
CA LYS A 216 5.92 19.69 -2.15
C LYS A 216 4.52 19.18 -1.82
N LEU A 217 4.40 18.45 -0.71
CA LEU A 217 3.17 17.76 -0.31
C LEU A 217 1.95 18.69 -0.22
N GLU A 218 2.14 19.95 0.15
CA GLU A 218 1.10 20.96 0.30
C GLU A 218 0.39 21.29 -1.02
N THR A 219 1.08 21.11 -2.15
CA THR A 219 0.54 21.40 -3.49
C THR A 219 0.08 20.15 -4.24
N LEU A 220 0.36 18.97 -3.69
CA LEU A 220 0.15 17.68 -4.35
C LEU A 220 -1.31 17.49 -4.77
N VAL A 221 -2.26 17.84 -3.91
CA VAL A 221 -3.71 17.71 -4.18
C VAL A 221 -4.16 18.61 -5.33
N LEU A 222 -3.71 19.87 -5.35
CA LEU A 222 -4.01 20.81 -6.42
C LEU A 222 -3.46 20.30 -7.75
N GLN A 223 -2.23 19.78 -7.76
CA GLN A 223 -1.60 19.25 -8.95
C GLN A 223 -2.30 17.99 -9.48
N ILE A 224 -2.64 17.05 -8.59
CA ILE A 224 -3.43 15.86 -8.89
C ILE A 224 -4.80 16.27 -9.49
N THR A 225 -5.45 17.27 -8.89
CA THR A 225 -6.76 17.75 -9.33
C THR A 225 -6.70 18.47 -10.69
N LYS A 226 -5.61 19.18 -11.01
CA LYS A 226 -5.43 19.88 -12.28
C LYS A 226 -5.30 18.91 -13.46
N HIS A 227 -4.60 17.81 -13.28
CA HIS A 227 -4.29 16.87 -14.37
C HIS A 227 -5.45 15.93 -14.74
N LYS A 228 -6.51 15.86 -13.93
CA LYS A 228 -7.72 15.06 -14.24
C LYS A 228 -8.47 15.51 -15.49
N HIS A 229 -8.30 16.76 -15.92
CA HIS A 229 -9.05 17.33 -17.05
C HIS A 229 -8.43 17.02 -18.42
N LYS A 230 -7.25 16.39 -18.47
CA LYS A 230 -6.60 15.98 -19.73
C LYS A 230 -7.09 14.63 -20.26
N PHE A 231 -7.95 13.93 -19.54
CA PHE A 231 -8.57 12.70 -20.02
C PHE A 231 -9.58 13.03 -21.14
N ASN A 232 -9.31 12.47 -22.32
CA ASN A 232 -10.00 12.74 -23.57
C ASN A 232 -11.52 12.44 -23.46
N ARG A 233 -12.36 13.35 -23.97
CA ARG A 233 -13.83 13.31 -23.85
C ARG A 233 -14.54 12.42 -24.88
N ASN A 234 -13.80 11.87 -25.85
CA ASN A 234 -14.39 11.26 -27.04
C ASN A 234 -14.37 9.71 -27.06
N GLY A 235 -14.15 9.04 -25.92
CA GLY A 235 -14.11 7.57 -25.84
C GLY A 235 -14.18 7.02 -24.41
N PRO A 236 -14.19 5.68 -24.24
CA PRO A 236 -14.15 5.07 -22.93
C PRO A 236 -12.82 5.36 -22.23
N PHE A 237 -12.86 5.55 -20.91
CA PHE A 237 -11.67 5.89 -20.13
C PHE A 237 -11.56 5.03 -18.87
N LEU A 238 -10.31 4.85 -18.43
CA LEU A 238 -9.96 4.34 -17.11
C LEU A 238 -9.18 5.42 -16.39
N LEU A 239 -9.74 5.93 -15.30
CA LEU A 239 -9.04 6.81 -14.37
C LEU A 239 -8.78 6.05 -13.07
N PHE A 240 -7.51 5.82 -12.76
CA PHE A 240 -7.11 5.30 -11.47
C PHE A 240 -6.53 6.42 -10.61
N LEU A 241 -7.35 6.95 -9.70
CA LEU A 241 -6.91 7.94 -8.72
C LEU A 241 -6.38 7.23 -7.46
N SER A 242 -5.06 7.12 -7.36
CA SER A 242 -4.38 6.47 -6.24
C SER A 242 -3.78 7.51 -5.31
N LEU A 243 -4.56 8.02 -4.36
CA LEU A 243 -4.11 9.13 -3.52
C LEU A 243 -2.92 8.73 -2.63
N ALA A 244 -2.08 9.71 -2.29
CA ALA A 244 -1.07 9.56 -1.25
C ALA A 244 -1.69 9.60 0.16
N HIS A 245 -2.85 10.25 0.29
CA HIS A 245 -3.74 10.15 1.43
C HIS A 245 -4.14 8.69 1.70
N VAL A 246 -4.28 8.22 2.93
CA VAL A 246 -3.99 8.87 4.22
C VAL A 246 -2.64 8.43 4.80
N HIS A 247 -1.67 8.12 3.93
CA HIS A 247 -0.38 7.57 4.35
C HIS A 247 0.49 8.63 5.02
N THR A 248 1.19 8.24 6.09
CA THR A 248 2.16 9.09 6.77
C THR A 248 3.35 9.45 5.86
N PRO A 249 3.91 10.67 5.97
CA PRO A 249 3.52 11.75 6.86
C PRO A 249 2.27 12.46 6.34
N LEU A 250 1.35 12.78 7.25
CA LEU A 250 0.11 13.45 6.90
C LEU A 250 0.36 14.89 6.42
N PHE A 251 -0.40 15.30 5.41
CA PHE A 251 -0.34 16.62 4.76
C PHE A 251 -1.73 17.02 4.30
N VAL A 252 -2.06 18.30 4.25
CA VAL A 252 -3.37 18.76 3.77
C VAL A 252 -3.21 20.08 3.04
N SER A 253 -4.12 20.39 2.11
CA SER A 253 -4.15 21.69 1.44
C SER A 253 -4.57 22.81 2.39
N GLU A 254 -4.23 24.04 2.01
CA GLU A 254 -4.69 25.26 2.67
C GLU A 254 -6.23 25.32 2.65
N GLY A 255 -6.87 25.09 3.80
CA GLY A 255 -8.33 25.04 3.94
C GLY A 255 -8.84 23.86 4.78
N PHE A 256 -8.09 22.76 4.83
CA PHE A 256 -8.46 21.56 5.60
C PHE A 256 -7.76 21.45 6.96
N THR A 257 -6.68 22.21 7.19
CA THR A 257 -5.93 22.17 8.46
C THR A 257 -6.80 22.51 9.66
N GLY A 258 -6.85 21.61 10.64
CA GLY A 258 -7.51 21.80 11.93
C GLY A 258 -9.04 21.81 11.87
N LYS A 259 -9.64 21.19 10.84
CA LYS A 259 -11.10 21.14 10.66
C LYS A 259 -11.73 19.95 11.37
N SER A 260 -11.03 18.84 11.40
CA SER A 260 -11.52 17.56 11.88
C SER A 260 -11.26 17.34 13.36
N LYS A 261 -12.15 16.58 14.01
CA LYS A 261 -11.98 16.19 15.42
C LYS A 261 -10.90 15.12 15.60
N HIS A 262 -10.59 14.35 14.55
CA HIS A 262 -9.49 13.37 14.54
C HIS A 262 -8.13 14.01 14.18
N GLY A 263 -7.97 15.30 14.44
CA GLY A 263 -6.76 16.05 14.11
C GLY A 263 -6.36 15.91 12.65
N LEU A 264 -5.04 15.91 12.40
CA LEU A 264 -4.51 15.93 11.05
C LEU A 264 -4.84 14.67 10.23
N TYR A 265 -5.09 13.52 10.87
CA TYR A 265 -5.57 12.33 10.15
C TYR A 265 -6.98 12.56 9.62
N GLY A 266 -7.86 13.09 10.47
CA GLY A 266 -9.22 13.46 10.09
C GLY A 266 -9.26 14.52 9.01
N ASP A 267 -8.41 15.56 9.10
CA ASP A 267 -8.30 16.60 8.05
C ASP A 267 -7.94 15.98 6.69
N ASN A 268 -7.04 14.99 6.71
CA ASN A 268 -6.61 14.27 5.52
C ASN A 268 -7.74 13.39 4.94
N VAL A 269 -8.51 12.71 5.80
CA VAL A 269 -9.71 11.96 5.38
C VAL A 269 -10.79 12.87 4.80
N GLU A 270 -11.07 14.01 5.44
CA GLU A 270 -12.08 14.97 4.98
C GLU A 270 -11.69 15.62 3.63
N GLU A 271 -10.39 15.80 3.38
CA GLU A 271 -9.89 16.22 2.07
C GLU A 271 -10.11 15.14 1.00
N VAL A 272 -9.88 13.85 1.31
CA VAL A 272 -10.20 12.73 0.42
C VAL A 272 -11.70 12.71 0.10
N ASP A 273 -12.55 12.87 1.11
CA ASP A 273 -14.00 12.94 0.93
C ASP A 273 -14.39 14.08 -0.03
N TRP A 274 -13.84 15.27 0.18
CA TRP A 274 -14.06 16.40 -0.71
C TRP A 274 -13.62 16.07 -2.15
N MET A 275 -12.45 15.44 -2.34
CA MET A 275 -11.99 15.03 -3.67
C MET A 275 -12.96 14.04 -4.35
N VAL A 276 -13.52 13.09 -3.58
CA VAL A 276 -14.55 12.16 -4.06
C VAL A 276 -15.80 12.93 -4.50
N GLY A 277 -16.26 13.90 -3.72
CA GLY A 277 -17.36 14.80 -4.08
C GLY A 277 -17.13 15.54 -5.40
N ARG A 278 -15.94 16.15 -5.55
CA ARG A 278 -15.55 16.85 -6.79
C ARG A 278 -15.52 15.92 -8.00
N MET A 279 -15.15 14.65 -7.84
CA MET A 279 -15.19 13.67 -8.93
C MET A 279 -16.63 13.33 -9.32
N MET A 280 -17.49 13.03 -8.35
CA MET A 280 -18.90 12.72 -8.61
C MET A 280 -19.61 13.88 -9.33
N GLU A 281 -19.43 15.12 -8.84
CA GLU A 281 -19.99 16.32 -9.48
C GLU A 281 -19.46 16.54 -10.91
N THR A 282 -18.18 16.23 -11.14
CA THR A 282 -17.60 16.36 -12.48
C THR A 282 -18.22 15.34 -13.44
N ILE A 283 -18.38 14.09 -13.03
CA ILE A 283 -19.01 13.02 -13.83
C ILE A 283 -20.47 13.37 -14.15
N GLU A 284 -21.20 13.90 -13.16
CA GLU A 284 -22.59 14.32 -13.30
C GLU A 284 -22.73 15.51 -14.25
N ARG A 285 -21.93 16.56 -14.08
CA ARG A 285 -21.91 17.73 -14.97
C ARG A 285 -21.57 17.38 -16.42
N LEU A 286 -20.76 16.34 -16.63
CA LEU A 286 -20.43 15.85 -17.97
C LEU A 286 -21.49 14.91 -18.56
N GLY A 287 -22.56 14.60 -17.83
CA GLY A 287 -23.60 13.67 -18.27
C GLY A 287 -23.12 12.22 -18.38
N LEU A 288 -22.09 11.84 -17.61
CA LEU A 288 -21.45 10.52 -17.67
C LEU A 288 -21.86 9.58 -16.53
N SER A 289 -22.75 10.02 -15.63
CA SER A 289 -23.16 9.26 -14.44
C SER A 289 -23.63 7.85 -14.75
N GLU A 290 -24.56 7.66 -15.70
CA GLU A 290 -25.11 6.35 -16.04
C GLU A 290 -24.16 5.46 -16.86
N LYS A 291 -23.01 6.01 -17.27
CA LYS A 291 -22.02 5.34 -18.14
C LYS A 291 -20.69 5.11 -17.44
N THR A 292 -20.58 5.47 -16.16
CA THR A 292 -19.33 5.41 -15.39
C THR A 292 -19.51 4.52 -14.16
N LEU A 293 -18.74 3.45 -14.08
CA LEU A 293 -18.54 2.72 -12.84
C LEU A 293 -17.51 3.44 -11.97
N MET A 294 -17.89 3.81 -10.75
CA MET A 294 -16.96 4.30 -9.73
C MET A 294 -16.71 3.21 -8.68
N TYR A 295 -15.45 3.08 -8.25
CA TYR A 295 -15.01 2.17 -7.19
C TYR A 295 -14.15 2.93 -6.19
N PHE A 296 -14.43 2.75 -4.89
CA PHE A 296 -13.68 3.36 -3.79
C PHE A 296 -13.23 2.30 -2.80
N THR A 297 -11.95 2.34 -2.42
CA THR A 297 -11.32 1.39 -1.48
C THR A 297 -10.04 1.94 -0.85
N SER A 298 -9.42 1.13 0.00
CA SER A 298 -8.06 1.30 0.55
C SER A 298 -7.18 0.11 0.14
N ASP A 299 -5.86 0.30 -0.02
CA ASP A 299 -4.95 -0.79 -0.37
C ASP A 299 -4.71 -1.77 0.79
N HIS A 300 -4.88 -1.35 2.04
CA HIS A 300 -4.91 -2.21 3.24
C HIS A 300 -5.56 -1.47 4.40
N GLY A 301 -5.63 -2.11 5.57
CA GLY A 301 -6.15 -1.48 6.79
C GLY A 301 -5.25 -0.40 7.40
N GLY A 302 -5.77 0.32 8.39
CA GLY A 302 -5.08 1.42 9.09
C GLY A 302 -3.82 0.96 9.83
N HIS A 303 -2.84 1.86 9.94
CA HIS A 303 -1.54 1.62 10.58
C HIS A 303 -1.61 1.95 12.07
N ILE A 304 -2.23 1.08 12.86
CA ILE A 304 -2.57 1.34 14.26
C ILE A 304 -1.36 1.68 15.16
N GLU A 305 -0.15 1.22 14.82
CA GLU A 305 1.08 1.54 15.52
C GLU A 305 1.47 3.02 15.44
N GLU A 306 0.99 3.76 14.44
CA GLU A 306 1.15 5.22 14.31
C GLU A 306 0.16 6.00 15.20
N GLY A 307 -0.65 5.29 16.01
CA GLY A 307 -1.63 5.85 16.91
C GLY A 307 -2.64 6.75 16.19
N PRO A 308 -2.91 7.98 16.68
CA PRO A 308 -3.88 8.89 16.06
C PRO A 308 -3.59 9.26 14.60
N LYS A 309 -2.36 9.03 14.11
CA LYS A 309 -1.98 9.31 12.71
C LYS A 309 -2.25 8.14 11.77
N GLY A 310 -2.51 6.95 12.32
CA GLY A 310 -2.59 5.69 11.58
C GLY A 310 -3.99 5.28 11.12
N GLY A 311 -5.01 5.96 11.64
CA GLY A 311 -6.41 5.65 11.38
C GLY A 311 -7.02 4.64 12.34
N TRP A 312 -8.22 4.18 12.01
CA TRP A 312 -9.02 3.32 12.87
C TRP A 312 -9.74 2.24 12.06
N ASN A 313 -9.62 0.98 12.51
CA ASN A 313 -10.18 -0.20 11.84
C ASN A 313 -11.51 -0.66 12.45
N GLY A 314 -12.20 0.20 13.22
CA GLY A 314 -13.48 -0.17 13.82
C GLY A 314 -13.33 -1.26 14.88
N ILE A 315 -14.23 -2.25 14.81
CA ILE A 315 -14.24 -3.45 15.68
C ILE A 315 -13.19 -4.50 15.28
N TYR A 316 -12.55 -4.33 14.13
CA TYR A 316 -11.66 -5.33 13.57
C TYR A 316 -10.30 -5.29 14.26
N ARG A 317 -9.79 -6.48 14.63
CA ARG A 317 -8.52 -6.64 15.32
C ARG A 317 -7.34 -6.40 14.37
N GLY A 318 -6.26 -5.80 14.86
CA GLY A 318 -5.04 -5.58 14.08
C GLY A 318 -5.10 -4.40 13.10
N GLY A 319 -4.08 -4.33 12.24
CA GLY A 319 -3.89 -3.24 11.29
C GLY A 319 -2.91 -3.59 10.18
N LYS A 320 -2.40 -2.56 9.49
CA LYS A 320 -1.36 -2.66 8.46
C LYS A 320 -0.25 -3.66 8.87
N ALA A 321 0.27 -4.40 7.90
CA ALA A 321 1.23 -5.50 8.05
C ALA A 321 0.72 -6.78 8.73
N MET A 322 -0.54 -6.85 9.16
CA MET A 322 -1.11 -8.04 9.79
C MET A 322 -2.04 -8.78 8.84
N GLY A 323 -1.49 -9.66 8.00
CA GLY A 323 -2.26 -10.37 6.98
C GLY A 323 -3.32 -11.32 7.55
N GLY A 324 -3.06 -11.84 8.75
CA GLY A 324 -3.95 -12.75 9.45
C GLY A 324 -5.14 -12.05 10.10
N TRP A 325 -5.07 -10.78 10.49
CA TRP A 325 -6.14 -10.13 11.27
C TRP A 325 -7.05 -9.26 10.38
N GLU A 326 -8.35 -9.22 10.66
CA GLU A 326 -9.34 -8.48 9.86
C GLU A 326 -8.98 -7.01 9.70
N GLY A 327 -8.46 -6.35 10.73
CA GLY A 327 -8.09 -4.94 10.66
C GLY A 327 -6.91 -4.65 9.73
N GLY A 328 -6.14 -5.65 9.31
CA GLY A 328 -5.06 -5.49 8.33
C GLY A 328 -5.49 -5.66 6.87
N ILE A 329 -6.54 -6.44 6.64
CA ILE A 329 -6.97 -6.84 5.28
C ILE A 329 -8.38 -6.36 4.92
N ARG A 330 -9.27 -6.15 5.88
CA ARG A 330 -10.62 -5.66 5.62
C ARG A 330 -10.57 -4.16 5.37
N VAL A 331 -11.10 -3.75 4.23
CA VAL A 331 -11.03 -2.38 3.73
C VAL A 331 -12.41 -1.92 3.26
N PRO A 332 -12.66 -0.60 3.17
CA PRO A 332 -13.85 -0.09 2.52
C PRO A 332 -13.96 -0.63 1.08
N GLY A 333 -15.15 -0.99 0.64
CA GLY A 333 -15.43 -1.36 -0.75
C GLY A 333 -16.77 -0.78 -1.17
N ILE A 334 -16.76 0.21 -2.07
CA ILE A 334 -17.98 0.87 -2.55
C ILE A 334 -17.95 0.89 -4.06
N PHE A 335 -19.02 0.43 -4.70
CA PHE A 335 -19.23 0.51 -6.15
C PHE A 335 -20.46 1.36 -6.45
N ARG A 336 -20.36 2.30 -7.39
CA ARG A 336 -21.50 3.13 -7.82
C ARG A 336 -21.60 3.15 -9.33
N TRP A 337 -22.78 2.81 -9.86
CA TRP A 337 -23.11 2.92 -11.28
C TRP A 337 -24.63 3.16 -11.44
N PRO A 338 -25.05 4.44 -11.47
CA PRO A 338 -26.45 4.82 -11.67
C PRO A 338 -27.06 4.15 -12.90
N GLY A 339 -28.33 3.73 -12.79
CA GLY A 339 -29.04 3.04 -13.87
C GLY A 339 -28.67 1.57 -14.06
N ARG A 340 -27.67 1.05 -13.35
CA ARG A 340 -27.24 -0.35 -13.45
C ARG A 340 -27.15 -1.06 -12.11
N LEU A 341 -26.54 -0.44 -11.10
CA LEU A 341 -26.45 -0.98 -9.75
C LEU A 341 -27.58 -0.39 -8.88
N ASN A 342 -28.16 -1.22 -8.02
CA ASN A 342 -29.22 -0.80 -7.10
C ASN A 342 -28.64 0.07 -5.98
N PRO A 343 -29.08 1.33 -5.84
CA PRO A 343 -28.64 2.21 -4.75
C PRO A 343 -28.94 1.63 -3.36
N GLY A 344 -28.07 1.89 -2.40
CA GLY A 344 -28.21 1.49 -1.00
C GLY A 344 -28.05 -0.01 -0.75
N ARG A 345 -27.67 -0.80 -1.76
CA ARG A 345 -27.49 -2.25 -1.59
C ARG A 345 -26.25 -2.51 -0.72
N GLU A 346 -26.37 -3.47 0.19
CA GLU A 346 -25.24 -3.99 0.95
C GLU A 346 -24.96 -5.45 0.56
N VAL A 347 -23.69 -5.79 0.39
CA VAL A 347 -23.22 -7.16 0.10
C VAL A 347 -22.28 -7.58 1.22
N ALA A 348 -22.68 -8.63 1.94
CA ALA A 348 -21.94 -9.20 3.05
C ALA A 348 -21.03 -10.38 2.65
N GLU A 349 -21.03 -10.74 1.37
CA GLU A 349 -20.19 -11.81 0.83
C GLU A 349 -18.71 -11.41 0.82
N PRO A 350 -17.80 -12.37 1.09
CA PRO A 350 -16.37 -12.12 1.00
C PRO A 350 -15.97 -11.79 -0.43
N THR A 351 -15.31 -10.64 -0.60
CA THR A 351 -14.83 -10.12 -1.89
C THR A 351 -13.39 -9.65 -1.75
N SER A 352 -12.65 -9.58 -2.85
CA SER A 352 -11.25 -9.19 -2.87
C SER A 352 -11.00 -7.96 -3.73
N LEU A 353 -9.95 -7.19 -3.41
CA LEU A 353 -9.38 -6.19 -4.33
C LEU A 353 -8.98 -6.81 -5.69
N MET A 354 -8.57 -8.08 -5.70
CA MET A 354 -8.23 -8.81 -6.93
C MET A 354 -9.42 -8.95 -7.87
N ASP A 355 -10.65 -8.87 -7.35
CA ASP A 355 -11.88 -9.05 -8.11
C ASP A 355 -12.17 -7.90 -9.06
N VAL A 356 -11.57 -6.73 -8.83
CA VAL A 356 -11.67 -5.59 -9.74
C VAL A 356 -11.08 -5.93 -11.10
N PHE A 357 -9.97 -6.68 -11.15
CA PHE A 357 -9.33 -7.08 -12.40
C PHE A 357 -10.29 -7.77 -13.39
N PRO A 358 -10.89 -8.95 -13.07
CA PRO A 358 -11.77 -9.62 -14.01
C PRO A 358 -13.06 -8.84 -14.24
N THR A 359 -13.55 -8.11 -13.24
CA THR A 359 -14.75 -7.28 -13.33
C THR A 359 -14.61 -6.21 -14.41
N VAL A 360 -13.55 -5.39 -14.36
CA VAL A 360 -13.39 -4.29 -15.32
C VAL A 360 -12.99 -4.78 -16.71
N VAL A 361 -12.21 -5.87 -16.80
CA VAL A 361 -11.84 -6.46 -18.09
C VAL A 361 -13.07 -6.95 -18.84
N LYS A 362 -13.97 -7.68 -18.16
CA LYS A 362 -15.23 -8.15 -18.78
C LYS A 362 -16.16 -7.00 -19.14
N LEU A 363 -16.27 -5.99 -18.28
CA LEU A 363 -17.08 -4.80 -18.57
C LEU A 363 -16.59 -4.05 -19.81
N ALA A 364 -15.28 -4.04 -20.04
CA ALA A 364 -14.66 -3.47 -21.22
C ALA A 364 -14.76 -4.37 -22.47
N GLY A 365 -15.39 -5.55 -22.37
CA GLY A 365 -15.46 -6.53 -23.47
C GLY A 365 -14.16 -7.27 -23.74
N GLY A 366 -13.19 -7.20 -22.82
CA GLY A 366 -11.91 -7.88 -22.93
C GLY A 366 -11.96 -9.35 -22.51
N THR A 367 -10.98 -10.12 -22.99
CA THR A 367 -10.76 -11.52 -22.61
C THR A 367 -9.77 -11.62 -21.45
N LEU A 368 -10.08 -12.48 -20.48
CA LEU A 368 -9.17 -12.75 -19.38
C LEU A 368 -7.96 -13.59 -19.86
N PRO A 369 -6.76 -13.41 -19.29
CA PRO A 369 -5.62 -14.29 -19.58
C PRO A 369 -5.92 -15.75 -19.25
N GLU A 370 -5.67 -16.64 -20.20
CA GLU A 370 -5.84 -18.11 -20.05
C GLU A 370 -4.51 -18.82 -19.77
N ASP A 371 -3.38 -18.13 -19.96
CA ASP A 371 -2.02 -18.64 -19.75
C ASP A 371 -1.61 -18.73 -18.28
N ARG A 372 -2.46 -18.23 -17.37
CA ARG A 372 -2.15 -18.08 -15.95
C ARG A 372 -3.41 -18.10 -15.10
N ILE A 373 -3.26 -18.51 -13.84
CA ILE A 373 -4.36 -18.53 -12.88
C ILE A 373 -4.69 -17.10 -12.44
N LEU A 374 -5.98 -16.76 -12.40
CA LEU A 374 -6.50 -15.56 -11.75
C LEU A 374 -7.15 -15.96 -10.43
N ASP A 375 -6.85 -15.23 -9.37
CA ASP A 375 -7.45 -15.44 -8.04
C ASP A 375 -8.70 -14.56 -7.88
N GLY A 376 -8.74 -13.42 -8.56
CA GLY A 376 -9.90 -12.53 -8.61
C GLY A 376 -11.11 -13.16 -9.31
N ARG A 377 -12.30 -12.76 -8.87
CA ARG A 377 -13.60 -13.20 -9.40
C ARG A 377 -14.40 -12.01 -9.93
N ASP A 378 -15.23 -12.24 -10.93
CA ASP A 378 -16.08 -11.18 -11.49
C ASP A 378 -17.21 -10.81 -10.51
N LEU A 379 -17.26 -9.54 -10.09
CA LEU A 379 -18.21 -9.03 -9.10
C LEU A 379 -19.55 -8.64 -9.72
N MET A 380 -19.64 -8.42 -11.03
CA MET A 380 -20.88 -7.86 -11.61
C MET A 380 -22.13 -8.68 -11.30
N PRO A 381 -22.13 -10.02 -11.38
CA PRO A 381 -23.30 -10.81 -10.98
C PRO A 381 -23.72 -10.57 -9.52
N LEU A 382 -22.76 -10.38 -8.61
CA LEU A 382 -23.01 -10.15 -7.19
C LEU A 382 -23.50 -8.71 -6.93
N LEU A 383 -22.87 -7.73 -7.57
CA LEU A 383 -23.21 -6.30 -7.44
C LEU A 383 -24.61 -6.00 -8.03
N GLU A 384 -24.96 -6.62 -9.16
CA GLU A 384 -26.28 -6.49 -9.79
C GLU A 384 -27.36 -7.35 -9.10
N GLY A 385 -26.96 -8.23 -8.17
CA GLY A 385 -27.88 -9.14 -7.48
C GLY A 385 -28.41 -10.30 -8.30
N ARG A 386 -27.69 -10.67 -9.36
CA ARG A 386 -27.96 -11.89 -10.12
C ARG A 386 -27.51 -13.15 -9.38
N THR A 387 -26.58 -13.01 -8.44
CA THR A 387 -26.24 -14.02 -7.43
C THR A 387 -26.22 -13.36 -6.06
N ASN A 388 -26.55 -14.15 -5.03
CA ASN A 388 -26.41 -13.74 -3.63
C ASN A 388 -25.08 -14.19 -3.02
N ARG A 389 -24.28 -14.96 -3.77
CA ARG A 389 -23.02 -15.53 -3.28
C ARG A 389 -21.83 -15.17 -4.15
N SER A 390 -20.73 -14.83 -3.48
CA SER A 390 -19.41 -14.71 -4.09
C SER A 390 -18.89 -16.07 -4.55
N GLN A 391 -17.92 -16.04 -5.48
CA GLN A 391 -17.20 -17.25 -5.91
C GLN A 391 -16.00 -17.57 -5.00
N HIS A 392 -15.90 -16.92 -3.84
CA HIS A 392 -14.80 -17.05 -2.89
C HIS A 392 -15.17 -18.01 -1.75
N GLU A 393 -15.10 -19.32 -2.02
CA GLU A 393 -15.21 -20.33 -0.96
C GLU A 393 -13.98 -20.30 -0.05
N PHE A 394 -12.78 -20.19 -0.63
CA PHE A 394 -11.51 -20.09 0.10
C PHE A 394 -10.76 -18.83 -0.29
N MET A 395 -10.23 -18.13 0.71
CA MET A 395 -9.32 -17.01 0.50
C MET A 395 -8.07 -17.17 1.36
N PHE A 396 -6.91 -16.99 0.75
CA PHE A 396 -5.61 -17.15 1.36
C PHE A 396 -5.06 -15.79 1.76
N HIS A 397 -4.66 -15.64 3.02
CA HIS A 397 -4.15 -14.40 3.58
C HIS A 397 -2.66 -14.54 3.87
N TYR A 398 -1.85 -13.76 3.16
CA TYR A 398 -0.40 -13.81 3.25
C TYR A 398 0.16 -12.67 4.10
N CYS A 399 1.27 -12.94 4.78
CA CYS A 399 2.15 -11.97 5.40
C CYS A 399 3.52 -12.13 4.73
N GLY A 400 3.89 -11.22 3.83
CA GLY A 400 5.01 -11.42 2.91
C GLY A 400 4.83 -12.70 2.07
N MET A 401 5.80 -13.61 2.15
CA MET A 401 5.73 -14.93 1.49
C MET A 401 5.10 -16.04 2.36
N TYR A 402 4.73 -15.74 3.61
CA TYR A 402 4.23 -16.71 4.58
C TYR A 402 2.70 -16.75 4.53
N LEU A 403 2.12 -17.95 4.36
CA LEU A 403 0.67 -18.13 4.47
C LEU A 403 0.26 -17.98 5.93
N ASN A 404 -0.39 -16.87 6.25
CA ASN A 404 -0.68 -16.47 7.63
C ASN A 404 -2.01 -17.04 8.11
N ALA A 405 -3.07 -16.87 7.32
CA ALA A 405 -4.39 -17.39 7.62
C ALA A 405 -5.13 -17.80 6.34
N VAL A 406 -6.19 -18.60 6.50
CA VAL A 406 -7.14 -18.95 5.43
C VAL A 406 -8.54 -18.68 5.91
N ARG A 407 -9.32 -17.97 5.09
CA ARG A 407 -10.77 -17.84 5.26
C ARG A 407 -11.45 -18.93 4.46
N TRP A 408 -12.43 -19.58 5.08
CA TRP A 408 -13.32 -20.54 4.45
C TRP A 408 -14.77 -20.12 4.68
N HIS A 409 -15.52 -20.01 3.59
CA HIS A 409 -16.95 -19.74 3.57
C HIS A 409 -17.67 -20.96 2.95
N PRO A 410 -18.15 -21.91 3.77
CA PRO A 410 -18.65 -23.20 3.31
C PRO A 410 -19.87 -23.09 2.38
N PRO A 411 -19.98 -23.87 1.30
CA PRO A 411 -21.00 -23.72 0.25
C PRO A 411 -22.46 -23.90 0.68
N ASP A 412 -22.74 -24.35 1.90
CA ASP A 412 -24.11 -24.51 2.42
C ASP A 412 -24.32 -23.78 3.75
N SER A 413 -23.50 -22.75 4.04
CA SER A 413 -23.54 -22.02 5.31
C SER A 413 -23.19 -20.54 5.15
N ASP A 414 -23.83 -19.69 5.96
CA ASP A 414 -23.46 -18.28 6.15
C ASP A 414 -22.29 -18.09 7.13
N SER A 415 -21.80 -19.18 7.74
CA SER A 415 -20.62 -19.13 8.59
C SER A 415 -19.38 -18.79 7.77
N ILE A 416 -18.46 -18.09 8.42
CA ILE A 416 -17.17 -17.73 7.83
C ILE A 416 -16.09 -18.09 8.83
N PHE A 417 -15.37 -19.16 8.54
CA PHE A 417 -14.27 -19.60 9.38
C PHE A 417 -12.97 -18.95 8.94
N LYS A 418 -12.13 -18.60 9.90
CA LYS A 418 -10.79 -18.10 9.64
C LYS A 418 -9.77 -18.85 10.47
N VAL A 419 -8.88 -19.53 9.78
CA VAL A 419 -7.87 -20.44 10.35
C VAL A 419 -6.51 -19.77 10.27
N HIS A 420 -5.91 -19.46 11.42
CA HIS A 420 -4.61 -18.81 11.56
C HIS A 420 -3.52 -19.85 11.86
N PHE A 421 -2.52 -19.93 10.99
CA PHE A 421 -1.36 -20.82 11.18
C PHE A 421 -0.32 -20.23 12.13
N PHE A 422 -0.24 -18.91 12.17
CA PHE A 422 0.57 -18.17 13.13
C PHE A 422 -0.08 -16.80 13.39
N THR A 423 0.31 -16.15 14.47
CA THR A 423 -0.12 -14.77 14.78
C THR A 423 1.10 -13.92 15.16
N PRO A 424 1.12 -12.62 14.85
CA PRO A 424 2.15 -11.72 15.34
C PRO A 424 2.10 -11.63 16.87
N ASN A 425 3.27 -11.47 17.49
CA ASN A 425 3.41 -11.23 18.91
C ASN A 425 3.21 -9.74 19.17
N PHE A 426 2.01 -9.35 19.59
CA PHE A 426 1.69 -7.97 19.90
C PHE A 426 2.52 -7.45 21.08
N SER A 427 2.96 -6.20 20.97
CA SER A 427 3.80 -5.53 21.95
C SER A 427 3.29 -4.10 22.18
N PRO A 428 3.06 -3.68 23.44
CA PRO A 428 3.16 -4.46 24.67
C PRO A 428 2.06 -5.54 24.80
N ALA A 429 2.21 -6.47 25.76
CA ALA A 429 1.23 -7.52 25.99
C ALA A 429 -0.17 -6.95 26.24
N GLY A 430 -1.18 -7.54 25.60
CA GLY A 430 -2.57 -7.06 25.63
C GLY A 430 -2.91 -5.98 24.59
N ALA A 431 -1.92 -5.48 23.85
CA ALA A 431 -2.14 -4.61 22.71
C ALA A 431 -2.76 -5.35 21.51
N VAL A 432 -3.12 -4.60 20.48
CA VAL A 432 -3.67 -5.10 19.21
C VAL A 432 -2.71 -4.89 18.02
N GLY A 433 -1.46 -4.52 18.28
CA GLY A 433 -0.42 -4.28 17.28
C GLY A 433 0.99 -4.39 17.85
N CYS A 434 2.00 -4.11 17.03
CA CYS A 434 3.42 -4.27 17.39
C CYS A 434 4.09 -2.90 17.55
N TYR A 435 3.77 -2.20 18.64
CA TYR A 435 4.17 -0.81 18.85
C TYR A 435 5.69 -0.64 19.04
N ASP A 436 6.37 -1.62 19.63
CA ASP A 436 7.82 -1.57 19.86
C ASP A 436 8.62 -1.59 18.55
N THR A 437 8.12 -2.29 17.53
CA THR A 437 8.77 -2.40 16.21
C THR A 437 8.11 -1.50 15.17
N SER A 438 7.08 -0.73 15.53
CA SER A 438 6.21 0.08 14.65
C SER A 438 5.45 -0.69 13.56
N ILE A 439 5.77 -1.96 13.34
CA ILE A 439 5.17 -2.84 12.33
C ILE A 439 5.31 -4.29 12.77
N CYS A 440 4.27 -5.09 12.59
CA CYS A 440 4.34 -6.53 12.87
C CYS A 440 5.14 -7.30 11.80
N MET A 441 6.05 -8.15 12.26
CA MET A 441 6.82 -9.06 11.39
C MET A 441 6.06 -10.37 11.16
N CYS A 442 6.46 -11.12 10.12
CA CYS A 442 5.80 -12.36 9.71
C CYS A 442 6.54 -13.64 10.11
N HIS A 443 7.69 -13.56 10.76
CA HIS A 443 8.56 -14.71 11.03
C HIS A 443 9.48 -14.50 12.24
N GLY A 444 10.22 -15.55 12.61
CA GLY A 444 11.20 -15.51 13.70
C GLY A 444 10.55 -15.41 15.07
N GLU A 445 11.21 -14.73 16.00
CA GLU A 445 10.75 -14.54 17.39
C GLU A 445 9.56 -13.59 17.52
N PHE A 446 9.19 -12.92 16.43
CA PHE A 446 8.09 -11.95 16.39
C PHE A 446 6.71 -12.58 16.14
N VAL A 447 6.63 -13.91 15.96
CA VAL A 447 5.38 -14.63 15.71
C VAL A 447 5.24 -15.85 16.60
N THR A 448 4.00 -16.27 16.85
CA THR A 448 3.65 -17.53 17.50
C THR A 448 2.96 -18.43 16.48
N TYR A 449 3.51 -19.63 16.25
CA TYR A 449 2.90 -20.65 15.39
C TYR A 449 1.92 -21.52 16.19
N HIS A 450 0.83 -21.93 15.54
CA HIS A 450 -0.26 -22.66 16.19
C HIS A 450 -0.39 -24.08 15.63
N SER A 451 -0.44 -25.07 16.53
CA SER A 451 -0.66 -26.48 16.20
C SER A 451 -1.51 -27.14 17.30
N PRO A 452 -2.81 -27.38 17.08
CA PRO A 452 -3.57 -27.06 15.85
C PRO A 452 -3.67 -25.55 15.58
N PRO A 453 -3.94 -25.14 14.33
CA PRO A 453 -4.19 -23.73 13.98
C PRO A 453 -5.32 -23.11 14.82
N LEU A 454 -5.22 -21.80 15.10
CA LEU A 454 -6.32 -21.07 15.75
C LEU A 454 -7.47 -20.86 14.76
N VAL A 455 -8.70 -21.03 15.21
CA VAL A 455 -9.88 -20.88 14.35
C VAL A 455 -10.84 -19.86 14.96
N PHE A 456 -11.39 -18.97 14.14
CA PHE A 456 -12.43 -18.01 14.50
C PHE A 456 -13.63 -18.16 13.57
N GLU A 457 -14.84 -17.90 14.06
CA GLU A 457 -16.08 -17.81 13.27
C GLU A 457 -16.45 -16.33 13.15
N LEU A 458 -16.22 -15.74 11.99
CA LEU A 458 -16.29 -14.29 11.77
C LEU A 458 -17.72 -13.74 11.66
N SER A 459 -18.71 -14.59 11.35
CA SER A 459 -20.10 -14.15 11.21
C SER A 459 -20.68 -13.78 12.59
N GLY A 460 -20.28 -14.49 13.65
CA GLY A 460 -20.62 -14.19 15.05
C GLY A 460 -19.54 -13.43 15.84
N ASP A 461 -18.26 -13.52 15.43
CA ASP A 461 -17.13 -12.82 16.06
C ASP A 461 -16.25 -12.08 15.04
N PRO A 462 -16.75 -10.98 14.46
CA PRO A 462 -15.97 -10.16 13.52
C PRO A 462 -14.73 -9.53 14.15
N SER A 463 -14.65 -9.48 15.49
CA SER A 463 -13.48 -8.95 16.22
C SER A 463 -12.35 -9.96 16.41
N GLU A 464 -12.54 -11.23 16.04
CA GLU A 464 -11.56 -12.31 16.25
C GLU A 464 -11.03 -12.35 17.69
N SER A 465 -11.97 -12.27 18.63
CA SER A 465 -11.74 -12.16 20.08
C SER A 465 -11.84 -13.51 20.78
N ARG A 466 -12.60 -14.46 20.22
CA ARG A 466 -12.95 -15.74 20.82
C ARG A 466 -12.55 -16.89 19.90
N PRO A 467 -11.35 -17.49 20.09
CA PRO A 467 -10.94 -18.66 19.31
C PRO A 467 -11.84 -19.85 19.65
N LEU A 468 -12.13 -20.67 18.64
CA LEU A 468 -12.93 -21.88 18.77
C LEU A 468 -12.12 -23.03 19.37
N SER A 469 -12.76 -23.80 20.23
CA SER A 469 -12.31 -25.09 20.74
C SER A 469 -13.27 -26.22 20.30
N PRO A 470 -12.86 -27.49 20.40
CA PRO A 470 -13.74 -28.64 20.14
C PRO A 470 -15.03 -28.62 20.98
N ASP A 471 -15.00 -28.01 22.17
CA ASP A 471 -16.16 -27.88 23.05
C ASP A 471 -17.16 -26.82 22.56
N THR A 472 -16.66 -25.80 21.85
CA THR A 472 -17.48 -24.67 21.37
C THR A 472 -17.95 -24.81 19.93
N GLU A 473 -17.25 -25.57 19.08
CA GLU A 473 -17.61 -25.81 17.69
C GLU A 473 -17.35 -27.28 17.33
N PRO A 474 -18.39 -28.13 17.29
CA PRO A 474 -18.27 -29.54 16.92
C PRO A 474 -17.68 -29.77 15.52
N ARG A 475 -17.84 -28.81 14.60
CA ARG A 475 -17.30 -28.89 13.23
C ARG A 475 -15.83 -28.47 13.13
N LEU A 476 -15.16 -28.15 14.23
CA LEU A 476 -13.77 -27.65 14.21
C LEU A 476 -12.82 -28.60 13.48
N ALA A 477 -12.97 -29.92 13.67
CA ALA A 477 -12.16 -30.92 12.97
C ALA A 477 -12.39 -30.89 11.44
N GLU A 478 -13.64 -30.73 11.01
CA GLU A 478 -14.00 -30.59 9.60
C GLU A 478 -13.41 -29.32 8.99
N VAL A 479 -13.53 -28.18 9.69
CA VAL A 479 -12.95 -26.89 9.27
C VAL A 479 -11.46 -27.03 9.00
N LEU A 480 -10.73 -27.64 9.94
CA LEU A 480 -9.28 -27.83 9.82
C LEU A 480 -8.94 -28.75 8.64
N GLU A 481 -9.65 -29.87 8.46
CA GLU A 481 -9.42 -30.81 7.34
C GLU A 481 -9.69 -30.15 5.98
N ARG A 482 -10.80 -29.40 5.86
CA ARG A 482 -11.20 -28.72 4.62
C ARG A 482 -10.19 -27.63 4.24
N VAL A 483 -9.76 -26.84 5.22
CA VAL A 483 -8.74 -25.80 5.01
C VAL A 483 -7.39 -26.41 4.65
N GLU A 484 -6.96 -27.49 5.30
CA GLU A 484 -5.69 -28.16 4.97
C GLU A 484 -5.69 -28.68 3.52
N ARG A 485 -6.80 -29.26 3.07
CA ARG A 485 -6.97 -29.70 1.68
C ARG A 485 -6.91 -28.53 0.72
N ALA A 486 -7.60 -27.43 1.01
CA ALA A 486 -7.59 -26.22 0.17
C ALA A 486 -6.20 -25.58 0.10
N VAL A 487 -5.46 -25.54 1.22
CA VAL A 487 -4.07 -25.07 1.25
C VAL A 487 -3.16 -25.96 0.41
N THR A 488 -3.34 -27.28 0.49
CA THR A 488 -2.57 -28.23 -0.33
C THR A 488 -2.81 -27.98 -1.81
N GLU A 489 -4.07 -27.84 -2.24
CA GLU A 489 -4.41 -27.57 -3.63
C GLU A 489 -3.88 -26.22 -4.09
N HIS A 490 -4.12 -25.16 -3.32
CA HIS A 490 -3.61 -23.82 -3.62
C HIS A 490 -2.09 -23.81 -3.80
N ARG A 491 -1.34 -24.48 -2.90
CA ARG A 491 0.12 -24.56 -3.01
C ARG A 491 0.58 -25.26 -4.29
N ARG A 492 -0.15 -26.25 -4.81
CA ARG A 492 0.17 -26.91 -6.10
C ARG A 492 0.05 -25.95 -7.27
N THR A 493 -0.78 -24.92 -7.16
CA THR A 493 -0.95 -23.89 -8.19
C THR A 493 0.17 -22.82 -8.19
N LEU A 494 1.03 -22.79 -7.17
CA LEU A 494 2.08 -21.79 -7.04
C LEU A 494 3.32 -22.23 -7.82
N THR A 495 3.55 -21.62 -8.97
CA THR A 495 4.77 -21.83 -9.75
C THR A 495 5.92 -20.95 -9.23
N PRO A 496 7.16 -21.45 -9.17
CA PRO A 496 8.31 -20.61 -8.85
C PRO A 496 8.44 -19.45 -9.81
N VAL A 497 8.59 -18.24 -9.27
CA VAL A 497 8.80 -17.00 -10.01
C VAL A 497 9.96 -16.23 -9.40
N GLU A 498 10.56 -15.35 -10.21
CA GLU A 498 11.64 -14.50 -9.73
C GLU A 498 11.13 -13.53 -8.67
N ARG A 499 11.72 -13.57 -7.47
CA ARG A 499 11.34 -12.69 -6.37
C ARG A 499 11.83 -11.26 -6.62
N GLN A 500 10.90 -10.31 -6.63
CA GLN A 500 11.16 -8.89 -6.89
C GLN A 500 11.58 -8.15 -5.63
N LEU A 501 11.15 -8.60 -4.45
CA LEU A 501 11.44 -7.93 -3.17
C LEU A 501 12.68 -8.51 -2.45
N THR A 502 13.73 -8.93 -3.15
CA THR A 502 14.97 -9.39 -2.51
C THR A 502 15.88 -8.22 -2.13
N TRP A 503 16.79 -8.38 -1.17
CA TRP A 503 17.77 -7.33 -0.82
C TRP A 503 18.53 -6.81 -2.05
N ALA A 504 18.95 -7.70 -2.96
CA ALA A 504 19.66 -7.33 -4.18
C ALA A 504 18.83 -6.46 -5.16
N LYS A 505 17.49 -6.50 -5.06
CA LYS A 505 16.58 -5.73 -5.91
C LYS A 505 16.01 -4.50 -5.23
N VAL A 506 15.78 -4.52 -3.91
CA VAL A 506 15.18 -3.39 -3.20
C VAL A 506 16.21 -2.39 -2.68
N LEU A 507 17.49 -2.77 -2.51
CA LEU A 507 18.53 -1.83 -2.09
C LEU A 507 18.79 -0.78 -3.18
N TRP A 508 19.19 0.41 -2.72
CA TRP A 508 19.48 1.56 -3.57
C TRP A 508 20.60 1.26 -4.58
N LYS A 509 20.34 1.53 -5.87
CA LYS A 509 21.29 1.40 -6.98
C LYS A 509 21.51 2.77 -7.63
N PRO A 510 22.68 3.40 -7.47
CA PRO A 510 22.96 4.74 -7.99
C PRO A 510 22.68 4.91 -9.49
N TRP A 511 22.93 3.88 -10.29
CA TRP A 511 22.73 3.91 -11.75
C TRP A 511 21.26 3.84 -12.19
N LEU A 512 20.33 3.48 -11.28
CA LEU A 512 18.89 3.44 -11.53
C LEU A 512 18.17 4.71 -11.08
N GLN A 513 18.85 5.60 -10.36
CA GLN A 513 18.25 6.76 -9.71
C GLN A 513 17.63 7.74 -10.72
N PRO A 514 16.29 7.92 -10.71
CA PRO A 514 15.66 9.00 -11.43
C PRO A 514 16.13 10.34 -10.87
N CYS A 515 16.55 11.25 -11.74
CA CYS A 515 17.13 12.53 -11.38
C CYS A 515 16.84 13.53 -12.49
N CYS A 516 16.13 14.62 -12.16
CA CYS A 516 15.82 15.66 -13.13
C CYS A 516 17.02 16.59 -13.42
N GLY A 517 17.96 16.67 -12.47
CA GLY A 517 19.16 17.52 -12.56
C GLY A 517 20.47 16.72 -12.60
N THR A 518 21.52 17.32 -12.02
CA THR A 518 22.83 16.66 -11.92
C THR A 518 22.88 15.74 -10.71
N PHE A 519 23.00 14.43 -10.94
CA PHE A 519 23.24 13.46 -9.87
C PHE A 519 24.60 13.75 -9.18
N PRO A 520 24.71 13.69 -7.84
CA PRO A 520 23.72 13.24 -6.87
C PRO A 520 22.74 14.31 -6.32
N PHE A 521 22.95 15.59 -6.65
CA PHE A 521 22.29 16.74 -5.99
C PHE A 521 20.98 17.19 -6.66
N CYS A 522 20.18 16.24 -7.16
CA CYS A 522 19.08 16.49 -8.10
C CYS A 522 18.10 17.62 -7.69
N SER A 523 17.68 18.45 -8.65
CA SER A 523 16.72 19.55 -8.46
C SER A 523 15.80 19.72 -9.66
N CYS A 524 14.48 19.81 -9.45
CA CYS A 524 13.53 20.39 -10.40
C CYS A 524 12.33 21.01 -9.66
N GLU A 525 11.85 22.15 -10.17
CA GLU A 525 10.63 22.81 -9.73
C GLU A 525 9.68 23.02 -10.93
N GLU A 526 8.51 22.38 -10.91
CA GLU A 526 7.37 22.83 -11.71
C GLU A 526 6.32 23.45 -10.77
N SER A 527 6.47 24.76 -10.48
CA SER A 527 5.42 25.59 -9.86
C SER A 527 5.21 26.88 -10.63
N ASN A 528 4.37 26.88 -11.67
CA ASN A 528 3.78 28.13 -12.16
C ASN A 528 2.45 28.37 -11.45
N HIS A 529 2.53 29.09 -10.33
CA HIS A 529 1.37 29.77 -9.74
C HIS A 529 0.82 30.78 -10.75
N THR A 530 -0.16 30.38 -11.55
CA THR A 530 -1.14 31.34 -12.09
C THR A 530 -2.38 31.23 -11.22
N SER A 531 -2.42 32.15 -10.26
CA SER A 531 -3.62 32.86 -9.78
C SER A 531 -4.95 32.12 -9.83
N ALA A 532 -5.60 32.07 -8.66
CA ALA A 532 -7.05 32.18 -8.55
C ALA A 532 -7.61 33.08 -9.67
N GLY A 533 -8.48 32.53 -10.52
CA GLY A 533 -9.15 33.25 -11.59
C GLY A 533 -9.02 32.61 -12.97
N ALA A 534 -9.85 31.59 -13.25
CA ALA A 534 -10.45 31.32 -14.56
C ALA A 534 -11.46 30.16 -14.43
N GLU A 535 -12.71 30.55 -14.19
CA GLU A 535 -14.01 29.91 -14.47
C GLU A 535 -14.27 28.43 -14.11
#